data_AF-A0AAC9BF87-F1
#
_entry.id   AF-A0AAC9BF87-F1
#
_cell.length_a   1.000
_cell.length_b   1.000
_cell.length_c   1.000
_cell.angle_alpha   90.00
_cell.angle_beta   90.00
_cell.angle_gamma   90.00
#
_symmetry.space_group_name_H-M   'P 1'
#
loop_
_entity.id
_entity.type
_entity.pdbx_description
1 polymer ?
#
loop_
_entity_poly.entity_id
_entity_poly.type
_entity_poly.pdbx_seq_one_letter_code
_entity_poly.pdbx_strand_id
1 'polypeptide(L)'
;MAKAKTDTKTKTKKTQPAAAESFGPRVDVFDAKGKPKTVDASALRIAFADGRSLIISVPDTADGAITLVAEHSDTNTNAMLSLRPEHHDSVTLRIEAEPVQTERTEDLDDTFWNHGGEAFDDAEMLTLDLTVQHGDELKAAARKALPKEKDIEAWIAPALFADAQLTVRFVGEEEGRTLNRTYREKDYATNVLTFSYAESDEDPVAADIVLCCPVVEKEAKEQGKPLVAHYAHLIVHGALHAQGYDHEDPADAKEMEGIETEILGDLGFADPYASR
;
A
#
# COMPACT_ATOMS: atom_id res chain seq x y z
N MET A 1 -51.03 66.04 34.92
CA MET A 1 -50.77 66.36 33.50
C MET A 1 -49.36 65.95 33.15
N ALA A 2 -49.25 65.00 32.23
CA ALA A 2 -47.99 64.49 31.72
C ALA A 2 -47.28 65.53 30.83
N LYS A 3 -45.94 65.52 30.84
CA LYS A 3 -45.12 65.54 29.62
C LYS A 3 -43.65 65.33 29.97
N ALA A 4 -43.18 64.14 29.64
CA ALA A 4 -41.78 63.82 29.47
C ALA A 4 -41.16 64.71 28.39
N LYS A 5 -39.94 65.20 28.63
CA LYS A 5 -39.02 65.61 27.58
C LYS A 5 -37.72 64.85 27.80
N THR A 6 -37.47 63.99 26.82
CA THR A 6 -36.35 63.09 26.62
C THR A 6 -35.06 63.86 26.38
N ASP A 7 -34.07 63.66 27.25
CA ASP A 7 -32.67 63.95 26.95
C ASP A 7 -32.09 62.81 26.10
N THR A 8 -31.77 63.14 24.86
CA THR A 8 -31.14 62.23 23.89
C THR A 8 -29.67 62.05 24.24
N LYS A 9 -29.35 61.11 25.16
CA LYS A 9 -27.99 60.60 25.31
C LYS A 9 -27.69 59.59 24.20
N THR A 10 -26.90 60.04 23.24
CA THR A 10 -26.27 59.20 22.22
C THR A 10 -25.38 58.17 22.91
N LYS A 11 -25.90 56.95 23.12
CA LYS A 11 -25.07 55.80 23.48
C LYS A 11 -24.38 55.32 22.21
N THR A 12 -23.09 55.63 22.09
CA THR A 12 -22.17 54.95 21.18
C THR A 12 -22.24 53.45 21.51
N LYS A 13 -22.97 52.71 20.67
CA LYS A 13 -23.03 51.25 20.70
C LYS A 13 -21.62 50.79 20.34
N LYS A 14 -20.85 50.32 21.34
CA LYS A 14 -19.66 49.50 21.07
C LYS A 14 -20.16 48.31 20.29
N THR A 15 -19.96 48.33 18.97
CA THR A 15 -20.10 47.17 18.11
C THR A 15 -19.15 46.12 18.69
N GLN A 16 -19.71 45.05 19.25
CA GLN A 16 -18.94 43.83 19.48
C GLN A 16 -18.32 43.48 18.12
N PRO A 17 -17.01 43.15 18.05
CA PRO A 17 -16.51 42.53 16.84
C PRO A 17 -17.39 41.30 16.60
N ALA A 18 -17.94 41.18 15.40
CA ALA A 18 -18.59 39.96 14.95
C ALA A 18 -17.63 38.82 15.28
N ALA A 19 -18.13 37.77 15.93
CA ALA A 19 -17.35 36.55 16.13
C ALA A 19 -16.77 36.19 14.76
N ALA A 20 -15.44 36.16 14.67
CA ALA A 20 -14.78 35.69 13.47
C ALA A 20 -15.36 34.30 13.20
N GLU A 21 -16.09 34.16 12.09
CA GLU A 21 -16.58 32.85 11.68
C GLU A 21 -15.33 31.96 11.51
N SER A 22 -15.20 30.93 12.35
CA SER A 22 -14.16 29.93 12.17
C SER A 22 -14.50 29.17 10.89
N PHE A 23 -13.72 29.40 9.84
CA PHE A 23 -13.87 28.71 8.55
C PHE A 23 -13.20 27.33 8.52
N GLY A 24 -12.50 26.96 9.59
CA GLY A 24 -11.83 25.67 9.71
C GLY A 24 -12.77 24.49 10.04
N PRO A 25 -12.27 23.26 9.89
CA PRO A 25 -13.05 22.04 10.14
C PRO A 25 -13.55 21.95 11.59
N ARG A 26 -14.77 21.44 11.76
CA ARG A 26 -15.36 21.15 13.08
C ARG A 26 -15.18 19.68 13.40
N VAL A 27 -14.72 19.39 14.62
CA VAL A 27 -14.54 18.02 15.10
C VAL A 27 -15.61 17.72 16.15
N ASP A 28 -16.41 16.68 15.91
CA ASP A 28 -17.38 16.16 16.86
C ASP A 28 -16.82 14.93 17.59
N VAL A 29 -16.73 15.01 18.92
CA VAL A 29 -16.33 13.88 19.77
C VAL A 29 -17.55 13.33 20.49
N PHE A 30 -17.77 12.02 20.43
CA PHE A 30 -18.92 11.36 21.05
C PHE A 30 -18.51 10.66 22.35
N ASP A 31 -19.29 10.84 23.42
CA ASP A 31 -19.09 10.06 24.65
C ASP A 31 -19.57 8.60 24.48
N ALA A 32 -19.33 7.76 25.49
CA ALA A 32 -19.76 6.35 25.49
C ALA A 32 -21.29 6.14 25.41
N LYS A 33 -22.08 7.22 25.52
CA LYS A 33 -23.55 7.22 25.36
C LYS A 33 -23.97 7.85 24.03
N GLY A 34 -23.03 8.18 23.15
CA GLY A 34 -23.27 8.79 21.84
C GLY A 34 -23.61 10.28 21.90
N LYS A 35 -23.34 10.99 23.01
CA LYS A 35 -23.59 12.43 23.09
C LYS A 35 -22.42 13.21 22.46
N PRO A 36 -22.67 14.06 21.44
CA PRO A 36 -21.61 14.81 20.78
C PRO A 36 -21.14 16.01 21.61
N LYS A 37 -19.87 16.35 21.46
CA LYS A 37 -19.25 17.61 21.87
C LYS A 37 -18.40 18.13 20.70
N THR A 38 -18.85 19.24 20.12
CA THR A 38 -18.15 19.92 19.03
C THR A 38 -17.02 20.78 19.56
N VAL A 39 -15.87 20.75 18.89
CA VAL A 39 -14.70 21.58 19.19
C VAL A 39 -14.14 22.16 17.90
N ASP A 40 -13.77 23.44 17.92
CA ASP A 40 -12.93 24.04 16.87
C ASP A 40 -11.48 23.57 17.11
N ALA A 41 -10.96 22.72 16.22
CA ALA A 41 -9.62 22.14 16.36
C ALA A 41 -8.99 21.88 14.99
N SER A 42 -7.70 22.18 14.87
CA SER A 42 -6.88 21.85 13.69
C SER A 42 -6.24 20.47 13.78
N ALA A 43 -6.31 19.82 14.95
CA ALA A 43 -5.82 18.46 15.16
C ALA A 43 -6.52 17.76 16.35
N LEU A 44 -6.65 16.44 16.27
CA LEU A 44 -7.10 15.56 17.35
C LEU A 44 -5.95 14.60 17.73
N ARG A 45 -5.59 14.54 19.02
CA ARG A 45 -4.64 13.55 19.54
C ARG A 45 -5.35 12.51 20.38
N ILE A 46 -5.11 11.23 20.09
CA ILE A 46 -5.54 10.08 20.88
C ILE A 46 -4.29 9.48 21.52
N ALA A 47 -4.21 9.49 22.84
CA ALA A 47 -3.09 8.88 23.58
C ALA A 47 -3.51 7.53 24.16
N PHE A 48 -2.64 6.54 24.04
CA PHE A 48 -2.81 5.20 24.59
C PHE A 48 -1.97 5.04 25.86
N ALA A 49 -2.38 4.11 26.72
CA ALA A 49 -1.73 3.90 28.02
C ALA A 49 -0.28 3.38 27.91
N ASP A 50 0.09 2.84 26.75
CA ASP A 50 1.40 2.27 26.45
C ASP A 50 2.36 3.25 25.76
N GLY A 51 2.00 4.53 25.67
CA GLY A 51 2.87 5.57 25.11
C GLY A 51 2.70 5.80 23.61
N ARG A 52 1.88 5.00 22.92
CA ARG A 52 1.44 5.30 21.54
C ARG A 52 0.55 6.54 21.52
N SER A 53 0.60 7.28 20.42
CA SER A 53 -0.45 8.27 20.10
C SER A 53 -0.77 8.36 18.61
N LEU A 54 -2.06 8.56 18.32
CA LEU A 54 -2.54 8.96 16.99
C LEU A 54 -2.75 10.47 16.98
N ILE A 55 -2.23 11.14 15.96
CA ILE A 55 -2.55 12.54 15.68
C ILE A 55 -3.27 12.58 14.34
N ILE A 56 -4.47 13.15 14.35
CA ILE A 56 -5.28 13.42 13.16
C ILE A 56 -5.24 14.92 12.94
N SER A 57 -4.47 15.36 11.93
CA SER A 57 -4.44 16.76 11.53
C SER A 57 -5.54 17.01 10.52
N VAL A 58 -6.37 18.01 10.80
CA VAL A 58 -7.47 18.46 9.93
C VAL A 58 -7.14 19.89 9.52
N PRO A 59 -6.20 20.08 8.58
CA PRO A 59 -5.81 21.40 8.14
C PRO A 59 -6.97 22.09 7.42
N ASP A 60 -7.01 23.42 7.49
CA ASP A 60 -7.96 24.26 6.75
C ASP A 60 -7.46 24.40 5.30
N THR A 61 -7.42 23.28 4.57
CA THR A 61 -7.01 23.21 3.16
C THR A 61 -8.23 22.99 2.27
N ALA A 62 -8.21 23.57 1.07
CA ALA A 62 -9.35 23.55 0.14
C ALA A 62 -9.66 22.16 -0.43
N ASP A 63 -8.73 21.21 -0.34
CA ASP A 63 -8.85 19.82 -0.80
C ASP A 63 -9.38 18.87 0.28
N GLY A 64 -9.48 19.30 1.55
CA GLY A 64 -9.99 18.50 2.65
C GLY A 64 -9.10 17.30 3.03
N ALA A 65 -7.81 17.33 2.70
CA ALA A 65 -6.88 16.26 3.04
C ALA A 65 -6.69 16.14 4.56
N ILE A 66 -6.68 14.90 5.06
CA ILE A 66 -6.45 14.57 6.48
C ILE A 66 -5.11 13.86 6.59
N THR A 67 -4.23 14.36 7.46
CA THR A 67 -2.94 13.69 7.76
C THR A 67 -3.06 12.90 9.05
N LEU A 68 -2.63 11.64 9.02
CA LEU A 68 -2.56 10.77 10.19
C LEU A 68 -1.10 10.52 10.54
N VAL A 69 -0.74 10.75 11.80
CA VAL A 69 0.62 10.54 12.30
C VAL A 69 0.55 9.63 13.52
N ALA A 70 1.29 8.53 13.49
CA ALA A 70 1.51 7.68 14.65
C ALA A 70 2.84 8.05 15.31
N GLU A 71 2.83 8.24 16.62
CA GLU A 71 4.02 8.56 17.41
C GLU A 71 4.14 7.63 18.62
N HIS A 72 5.37 7.40 19.08
CA HIS A 72 5.65 6.67 20.32
C HIS A 72 6.50 7.55 21.27
N SER A 73 6.26 7.47 22.58
CA SER A 73 7.01 8.27 23.55
C SER A 73 8.40 7.72 23.88
N ASP A 74 8.63 6.43 23.65
CA ASP A 74 9.97 5.82 23.68
C ASP A 74 10.67 6.01 22.33
N THR A 75 11.85 6.61 22.35
CA THR A 75 12.69 6.88 21.17
C THR A 75 13.31 5.63 20.56
N ASN A 76 13.31 4.51 21.27
CA ASN A 76 13.78 3.22 20.77
C ASN A 76 12.63 2.38 20.18
N THR A 77 11.46 2.97 19.97
CA THR A 77 10.29 2.28 19.42
C THR A 77 9.61 3.16 18.38
N ASN A 78 9.35 2.61 17.20
CA ASN A 78 8.56 3.25 16.16
C ASN A 78 7.08 2.91 16.33
N ALA A 79 6.22 3.91 16.16
CA ALA A 79 4.78 3.67 16.04
C ALA A 79 4.44 3.44 14.56
N MET A 80 4.01 2.23 14.23
CA MET A 80 3.57 1.87 12.88
C MET A 80 2.10 2.22 12.72
N LEU A 81 1.73 2.89 11.63
CA LEU A 81 0.34 3.14 11.27
C LEU A 81 -0.06 2.18 10.14
N SER A 82 -1.08 1.35 10.34
CA SER A 82 -1.66 0.52 9.29
C SER A 82 -3.12 0.89 9.01
N LEU A 83 -3.46 0.91 7.74
CA LEU A 83 -4.78 1.18 7.19
C LEU A 83 -5.31 -0.10 6.54
N ARG A 84 -6.48 -0.57 6.97
CA ARG A 84 -7.15 -1.74 6.38
C ARG A 84 -8.52 -1.31 5.85
N PRO A 85 -8.75 -1.30 4.53
CA PRO A 85 -10.10 -1.13 3.99
C PRO A 85 -11.01 -2.26 4.51
N GLU A 86 -12.22 -1.93 4.96
CA GLU A 86 -13.20 -2.91 5.42
C GLU A 86 -14.30 -3.09 4.37
N HIS A 87 -15.29 -2.19 4.37
CA HIS A 87 -16.33 -2.09 3.34
C HIS A 87 -16.11 -0.85 2.47
N HIS A 88 -16.96 -0.64 1.45
CA HIS A 88 -16.87 0.48 0.51
C HIS A 88 -16.82 1.88 1.16
N ASP A 89 -17.22 2.02 2.42
CA ASP A 89 -17.31 3.29 3.16
C ASP A 89 -16.53 3.29 4.49
N SER A 90 -15.69 2.29 4.77
CA SER A 90 -14.97 2.19 6.05
C SER A 90 -13.54 1.70 5.91
N VAL A 91 -12.67 2.23 6.78
CA VAL A 91 -11.27 1.83 6.93
C VAL A 91 -10.98 1.62 8.42
N THR A 92 -10.33 0.50 8.74
CA THR A 92 -9.77 0.24 10.07
C THR A 92 -8.37 0.86 10.13
N LEU A 93 -8.16 1.72 11.11
CA LEU A 93 -6.85 2.27 11.46
C LEU A 93 -6.30 1.50 12.66
N ARG A 94 -5.09 0.95 12.52
CA ARG A 94 -4.38 0.32 13.62
C ARG A 94 -3.03 1.00 13.81
N ILE A 95 -2.64 1.12 15.08
CA ILE A 95 -1.32 1.63 15.47
C ILE A 95 -0.62 0.51 16.20
N GLU A 96 0.55 0.13 15.73
CA GLU A 96 1.40 -0.89 16.34
C GLU A 96 2.69 -0.24 16.81
N ALA A 97 3.45 -0.92 17.67
CA ALA A 97 4.69 -0.40 18.22
C ALA A 97 5.78 -1.46 18.00
N GLU A 98 6.86 -1.07 17.33
CA GLU A 98 7.97 -1.95 17.00
C GLU A 98 9.30 -1.34 17.45
N PRO A 99 10.22 -2.13 18.02
CA PRO A 99 11.51 -1.62 18.45
C PRO A 99 12.31 -1.10 17.25
N VAL A 100 12.97 0.05 17.42
CA VAL A 100 13.90 0.61 16.44
C VAL A 100 15.09 -0.34 16.34
N GLN A 101 15.28 -0.97 15.18
CA GLN A 101 16.48 -1.75 14.91
C GLN A 101 17.67 -0.80 14.86
N THR A 102 18.61 -0.96 15.79
CA THR A 102 19.83 -0.17 15.82
C THR A 102 20.83 -0.88 14.93
N GLU A 103 21.11 -0.32 13.75
CA GLU A 103 22.25 -0.74 12.94
C GLU A 103 23.51 -0.67 13.80
N ARG A 104 24.13 -1.83 13.98
CA ARG A 104 25.36 -1.98 14.74
C ARG A 104 26.47 -1.37 13.90
N THR A 105 26.92 -0.19 14.30
CA THR A 105 28.16 0.39 13.77
C THR A 105 29.32 -0.48 14.23
N GLU A 106 29.72 -1.44 13.39
CA GLU A 106 30.92 -2.21 13.62
C GLU A 106 32.14 -1.38 13.15
N ASP A 107 33.02 -1.14 14.11
CA ASP A 107 34.26 -0.38 13.96
C ASP A 107 35.10 -0.92 12.80
N LEU A 108 35.51 -0.01 11.90
CA LEU A 108 36.43 -0.28 10.80
C LEU A 108 37.81 -0.70 11.35
N ASP A 109 38.04 -2.00 11.41
CA ASP A 109 39.33 -2.65 11.56
C ASP A 109 40.01 -2.74 10.19
N ASP A 110 41.11 -1.99 10.04
CA ASP A 110 41.94 -1.84 8.84
C ASP A 110 42.94 -3.00 8.64
N THR A 111 42.56 -4.24 8.93
CA THR A 111 43.40 -5.40 8.64
C THR A 111 42.57 -6.59 8.16
N PHE A 112 42.70 -6.97 6.88
CA PHE A 112 42.95 -8.37 6.44
C PHE A 112 42.79 -8.54 4.91
N TRP A 113 43.85 -8.23 4.15
CA TRP A 113 44.10 -8.97 2.90
C TRP A 113 44.90 -10.22 3.26
N ASN A 114 44.24 -11.36 3.52
CA ASN A 114 44.82 -12.68 3.20
C ASN A 114 43.87 -13.88 3.40
N HIS A 115 43.60 -14.54 2.28
CA HIS A 115 43.57 -15.99 2.07
C HIS A 115 42.60 -16.88 2.85
N GLY A 116 41.78 -17.60 2.07
CA GLY A 116 41.24 -18.92 2.43
C GLY A 116 39.74 -18.88 2.64
N GLY A 117 39.00 -19.52 1.74
CA GLY A 117 37.54 -19.52 1.77
C GLY A 117 36.96 -20.07 3.06
N GLU A 118 36.02 -19.33 3.62
CA GLU A 118 34.97 -19.80 4.52
C GLU A 118 33.69 -19.03 4.17
N ALA A 119 32.55 -19.67 4.37
CA ALA A 119 31.25 -19.33 3.81
C ALA A 119 30.79 -17.90 4.12
N PHE A 120 30.38 -17.17 3.08
CA PHE A 120 29.40 -16.10 3.22
C PHE A 120 28.03 -16.75 3.33
N ASP A 121 27.64 -17.14 4.54
CA ASP A 121 26.31 -17.68 4.85
C ASP A 121 25.72 -16.87 6.02
N ASP A 122 25.47 -15.60 5.73
CA ASP A 122 24.44 -14.80 6.37
C ASP A 122 23.71 -14.10 5.22
N ALA A 123 23.01 -14.89 4.41
CA ALA A 123 22.05 -14.32 3.46
C ALA A 123 20.95 -13.66 4.29
N GLU A 124 20.97 -12.33 4.37
CA GLU A 124 19.81 -11.57 4.83
C GLU A 124 18.61 -12.04 4.01
N MET A 125 17.71 -12.79 4.65
CA MET A 125 16.50 -13.27 4.00
C MET A 125 15.62 -12.05 3.75
N LEU A 126 15.45 -11.71 2.48
CA LEU A 126 14.52 -10.68 2.06
C LEU A 126 13.13 -10.94 2.63
N THR A 127 12.49 -9.87 3.08
CA THR A 127 11.16 -9.91 3.66
C THR A 127 10.09 -9.63 2.61
N LEU A 128 8.98 -10.36 2.69
CA LEU A 128 7.81 -10.18 1.84
C LEU A 128 6.57 -9.98 2.73
N ASP A 129 5.98 -8.78 2.68
CA ASP A 129 4.63 -8.53 3.16
C ASP A 129 3.65 -8.74 2.01
N LEU A 130 3.05 -9.94 1.94
CA LEU A 130 2.11 -10.33 0.89
C LEU A 130 0.66 -10.17 1.35
N THR A 131 -0.13 -9.45 0.56
CA THR A 131 -1.60 -9.42 0.71
C THR A 131 -2.28 -10.00 -0.52
N VAL A 132 -3.19 -10.97 -0.35
CA VAL A 132 -3.99 -11.53 -1.45
C VAL A 132 -5.42 -11.02 -1.42
N GLN A 133 -5.84 -10.39 -2.51
CA GLN A 133 -7.16 -9.79 -2.65
C GLN A 133 -7.98 -10.39 -3.80
N HIS A 134 -9.30 -10.26 -3.69
CA HIS A 134 -10.24 -10.77 -4.69
C HIS A 134 -11.28 -9.70 -5.01
N GLY A 135 -11.46 -9.42 -6.30
CA GLY A 135 -12.52 -8.56 -6.81
C GLY A 135 -13.92 -9.11 -6.55
N ASP A 136 -14.88 -8.21 -6.48
CA ASP A 136 -16.28 -8.54 -6.17
C ASP A 136 -16.95 -9.37 -7.27
N GLU A 137 -16.51 -9.21 -8.52
CA GLU A 137 -16.96 -10.00 -9.66
C GLU A 137 -16.63 -11.49 -9.53
N LEU A 138 -15.60 -11.84 -8.76
CA LEU A 138 -15.17 -13.22 -8.59
C LEU A 138 -16.12 -13.99 -7.67
N LYS A 139 -16.88 -14.91 -8.25
CA LYS A 139 -17.74 -15.82 -7.51
C LYS A 139 -16.93 -16.77 -6.63
N ALA A 140 -17.51 -17.23 -5.53
CA ALA A 140 -16.86 -18.13 -4.57
C ALA A 140 -16.26 -19.41 -5.20
N ALA A 141 -16.87 -19.94 -6.27
CA ALA A 141 -16.34 -21.09 -6.98
C ALA A 141 -15.04 -20.77 -7.74
N ALA A 142 -14.95 -19.61 -8.38
CA ALA A 142 -13.74 -19.15 -9.06
C ALA A 142 -12.63 -18.90 -8.03
N ARG A 143 -12.93 -18.25 -6.91
CA ARG A 143 -11.97 -18.00 -5.82
C ARG A 143 -11.33 -19.28 -5.27
N LYS A 144 -12.05 -20.41 -5.27
CA LYS A 144 -11.50 -21.71 -4.83
C LYS A 144 -10.51 -22.34 -5.80
N ALA A 145 -10.55 -21.95 -7.07
CA ALA A 145 -9.65 -22.44 -8.10
C ALA A 145 -8.39 -21.60 -8.25
N LEU A 146 -8.32 -20.45 -7.56
CA LEU A 146 -7.16 -19.57 -7.57
C LEU A 146 -6.01 -20.13 -6.72
N PRO A 147 -4.77 -19.72 -7.03
CA PRO A 147 -3.62 -20.01 -6.18
C PRO A 147 -3.84 -19.57 -4.74
N LYS A 148 -3.32 -20.33 -3.78
CA LYS A 148 -3.37 -19.94 -2.38
C LYS A 148 -2.23 -18.98 -2.08
N GLU A 149 -2.40 -18.18 -1.04
CA GLU A 149 -1.38 -17.24 -0.54
C GLU A 149 0.00 -17.88 -0.39
N LYS A 150 0.08 -19.08 0.20
CA LYS A 150 1.34 -19.83 0.32
C LYS A 150 1.99 -20.17 -1.03
N ASP A 151 1.19 -20.51 -2.03
CA ASP A 151 1.73 -20.83 -3.36
C ASP A 151 2.25 -19.54 -4.02
N ILE A 152 1.52 -18.43 -3.87
CA ILE A 152 1.90 -17.10 -4.37
C ILE A 152 3.20 -16.61 -3.71
N GLU A 153 3.30 -16.73 -2.38
CA GLU A 153 4.50 -16.39 -1.61
C GLU A 153 5.71 -17.20 -2.11
N ALA A 154 5.54 -18.51 -2.31
CA ALA A 154 6.60 -19.37 -2.83
C ALA A 154 7.01 -19.02 -4.27
N TRP A 155 6.11 -18.46 -5.08
CA TRP A 155 6.43 -18.01 -6.44
C TRP A 155 7.12 -16.64 -6.45
N ILE A 156 6.76 -15.73 -5.54
CA ILE A 156 7.34 -14.39 -5.46
C ILE A 156 8.72 -14.42 -4.79
N ALA A 157 8.90 -15.19 -3.72
CA ALA A 157 10.14 -15.21 -2.94
C ALA A 157 11.44 -15.33 -3.78
N PRO A 158 11.55 -16.26 -4.76
CA PRO A 158 12.75 -16.34 -5.60
C PRO A 158 12.90 -15.20 -6.62
N ALA A 159 11.86 -14.37 -6.80
CA ALA A 159 11.88 -13.21 -7.69
C ALA A 159 12.23 -11.90 -6.96
N LEU A 160 12.46 -11.93 -5.63
CA LEU A 160 12.78 -10.74 -4.85
C LEU A 160 14.29 -10.45 -4.84
N PHE A 161 14.63 -9.19 -5.01
CA PHE A 161 15.98 -8.63 -4.90
C PHE A 161 16.08 -7.56 -3.81
N ALA A 162 14.95 -7.16 -3.22
CA ALA A 162 14.84 -6.26 -2.08
C ALA A 162 13.61 -6.64 -1.24
N ASP A 163 13.55 -6.08 -0.02
CA ASP A 163 12.35 -6.17 0.83
C ASP A 163 11.14 -5.60 0.08
N ALA A 164 10.01 -6.30 0.15
CA ALA A 164 8.84 -5.98 -0.65
C ALA A 164 7.52 -6.07 0.11
N GLN A 165 6.63 -5.12 -0.16
CA GLN A 165 5.23 -5.15 0.20
C GLN A 165 4.38 -5.25 -1.08
N LEU A 166 3.83 -6.43 -1.33
CA LEU A 166 3.12 -6.72 -2.58
C LEU A 166 1.67 -7.12 -2.32
N THR A 167 0.76 -6.52 -3.08
CA THR A 167 -0.62 -7.01 -3.17
C THR A 167 -0.78 -7.83 -4.44
N VAL A 168 -1.25 -9.07 -4.34
CA VAL A 168 -1.74 -9.82 -5.50
C VAL A 168 -3.27 -9.80 -5.50
N ARG A 169 -3.85 -9.14 -6.50
CA ARG A 169 -5.29 -8.96 -6.63
C ARG A 169 -5.84 -9.70 -7.84
N PHE A 170 -6.74 -10.65 -7.60
CA PHE A 170 -7.46 -11.34 -8.65
C PHE A 170 -8.76 -10.61 -8.96
N VAL A 171 -9.01 -10.29 -10.23
CA VAL A 171 -10.18 -9.51 -10.66
C VAL A 171 -10.95 -10.18 -11.80
N GLY A 172 -12.17 -9.71 -12.02
CA GLY A 172 -12.98 -10.02 -13.20
C GLY A 172 -12.62 -9.14 -14.41
N GLU A 173 -13.32 -9.36 -15.52
CA GLU A 173 -13.04 -8.66 -16.79
C GLU A 173 -13.46 -7.18 -16.76
N GLU A 174 -14.51 -6.83 -16.00
CA GLU A 174 -14.99 -5.44 -15.95
C GLU A 174 -14.02 -4.54 -15.15
N GLU A 175 -13.62 -4.98 -13.96
CA GLU A 175 -12.60 -4.33 -13.14
C GLU A 175 -11.25 -4.28 -13.87
N GLY A 176 -10.79 -5.41 -14.44
CA GLY A 176 -9.54 -5.46 -15.20
C GLY A 176 -9.52 -4.50 -16.40
N ARG A 177 -10.60 -4.43 -17.17
CA ARG A 177 -10.76 -3.46 -18.28
C ARG A 177 -10.81 -2.02 -17.78
N THR A 178 -11.48 -1.78 -16.67
CA THR A 178 -11.59 -0.44 -16.08
C THR A 178 -10.24 0.08 -15.62
N LEU A 179 -9.44 -0.76 -14.93
CA LEU A 179 -8.08 -0.42 -14.53
C LEU A 179 -7.19 -0.15 -15.74
N ASN A 180 -7.17 -1.04 -16.73
CA ASN A 180 -6.35 -0.87 -17.93
C ASN A 180 -6.72 0.40 -18.72
N ARG A 181 -8.03 0.71 -18.82
CA ARG A 181 -8.50 1.94 -19.46
C ARG A 181 -8.09 3.19 -18.68
N THR A 182 -8.18 3.15 -17.35
CA THR A 182 -7.96 4.33 -16.48
C THR A 182 -6.49 4.68 -16.38
N TYR A 183 -5.62 3.68 -16.24
CA TYR A 183 -4.19 3.90 -15.96
C TYR A 183 -3.28 3.70 -17.17
N ARG A 184 -3.72 2.97 -18.21
CA ARG A 184 -2.92 2.70 -19.42
C ARG A 184 -3.61 3.15 -20.71
N GLU A 185 -4.77 3.82 -20.61
CA GLU A 185 -5.58 4.30 -21.75
C GLU A 185 -5.98 3.20 -22.76
N LYS A 186 -6.00 1.94 -22.31
CA LYS A 186 -6.30 0.75 -23.15
C LYS A 186 -7.66 0.17 -22.79
N ASP A 187 -8.62 0.25 -23.72
CA ASP A 187 -10.00 -0.18 -23.49
C ASP A 187 -10.25 -1.68 -23.72
N TYR A 188 -9.46 -2.52 -23.04
CA TYR A 188 -9.64 -3.98 -22.97
C TYR A 188 -9.07 -4.52 -21.66
N ALA A 189 -9.53 -5.68 -21.19
CA ALA A 189 -8.91 -6.33 -20.03
C ALA A 189 -7.61 -7.03 -20.46
N THR A 190 -6.51 -6.72 -19.79
CA THR A 190 -5.23 -7.43 -19.97
C THR A 190 -5.09 -8.56 -18.96
N ASN A 191 -4.11 -9.44 -19.14
CA ASN A 191 -3.85 -10.57 -18.25
C ASN A 191 -3.32 -10.12 -16.88
N VAL A 192 -2.33 -9.23 -16.85
CA VAL A 192 -1.71 -8.67 -15.64
C VAL A 192 -1.46 -7.17 -15.80
N LEU A 193 -1.60 -6.44 -14.69
CA LEU A 193 -1.16 -5.06 -14.52
C LEU A 193 -0.34 -4.97 -13.23
N THR A 194 0.82 -4.32 -13.30
CA THR A 194 1.60 -3.97 -12.11
C THR A 194 1.54 -2.45 -11.89
N PHE A 195 1.23 -2.06 -10.66
CA PHE A 195 1.23 -0.68 -10.19
C PHE A 195 2.29 -0.55 -9.11
N SER A 196 3.48 -0.06 -9.48
CA SER A 196 4.54 0.24 -8.51
C SER A 196 4.31 1.60 -7.86
N TYR A 197 4.58 1.68 -6.56
CA TYR A 197 4.49 2.87 -5.73
C TYR A 197 5.85 3.42 -5.30
N ALA A 198 6.94 2.68 -5.55
CA ALA A 198 8.29 3.16 -5.29
C ALA A 198 8.57 4.37 -6.19
N GLU A 199 9.03 5.48 -5.60
CA GLU A 199 9.35 6.70 -6.33
C GLU A 199 10.86 6.78 -6.68
N SER A 200 11.68 5.98 -6.00
CA SER A 200 13.13 5.86 -6.19
C SER A 200 13.63 4.44 -5.92
N ASP A 201 14.84 4.13 -6.39
CA ASP A 201 15.49 2.82 -6.20
C ASP A 201 15.86 2.54 -4.72
N GLU A 202 15.81 3.57 -3.86
CA GLU A 202 16.06 3.47 -2.42
C GLU A 202 14.78 3.20 -1.62
N ASP A 203 13.60 3.33 -2.24
CA ASP A 203 12.33 3.05 -1.59
C ASP A 203 12.05 1.54 -1.53
N PRO A 204 11.42 1.05 -0.45
CA PRO A 204 10.96 -0.33 -0.39
C PRO A 204 10.05 -0.66 -1.56
N VAL A 205 10.18 -1.89 -2.09
CA VAL A 205 9.39 -2.34 -3.23
C VAL A 205 7.93 -2.45 -2.80
N ALA A 206 7.09 -1.52 -3.23
CA ALA A 206 5.67 -1.52 -2.91
C ALA A 206 4.84 -1.52 -4.19
N ALA A 207 4.00 -2.54 -4.41
CA ALA A 207 3.21 -2.62 -5.63
C ALA A 207 1.93 -3.47 -5.53
N ASP A 208 0.98 -3.15 -6.40
CA ASP A 208 -0.20 -3.98 -6.67
C ASP A 208 -0.04 -4.73 -8.00
N ILE A 209 -0.11 -6.06 -7.95
CA ILE A 209 -0.14 -6.95 -9.11
C ILE A 209 -1.58 -7.44 -9.32
N VAL A 210 -2.24 -6.95 -10.36
CA VAL A 210 -3.65 -7.22 -10.65
C VAL A 210 -3.78 -8.20 -11.80
N LEU A 211 -4.38 -9.37 -11.56
CA LEU A 211 -4.58 -10.42 -12.56
C LEU A 211 -6.06 -10.57 -12.94
N CYS A 212 -6.36 -10.49 -14.25
CA CYS A 212 -7.70 -10.71 -14.78
C CYS A 212 -7.94 -12.21 -15.02
N CYS A 213 -8.64 -12.88 -14.09
CA CYS A 213 -8.78 -14.33 -14.11
C CYS A 213 -9.35 -14.89 -15.44
N PRO A 214 -10.41 -14.30 -16.03
CA PRO A 214 -10.94 -14.79 -17.31
C PRO A 214 -9.94 -14.71 -18.46
N VAL A 215 -9.08 -13.69 -18.48
CA VAL A 215 -8.05 -13.52 -19.53
C VAL A 215 -6.93 -14.53 -19.33
N VAL A 216 -6.44 -14.70 -18.10
CA VAL A 216 -5.42 -15.70 -17.75
C VAL A 216 -5.89 -17.12 -18.10
N GLU A 217 -7.13 -17.47 -17.74
CA GLU A 217 -7.73 -18.78 -18.06
C GLU A 217 -7.83 -19.03 -19.56
N LYS A 218 -8.24 -18.00 -20.32
CA LYS A 218 -8.33 -18.07 -21.78
C LYS A 218 -6.95 -18.28 -22.41
N GLU A 219 -5.96 -17.48 -22.00
CA GLU A 219 -4.59 -17.59 -22.52
C GLU A 219 -3.96 -18.95 -22.21
N ALA A 220 -4.09 -19.43 -20.97
CA ALA A 220 -3.57 -20.74 -20.58
C ALA A 220 -4.16 -21.85 -21.48
N LYS A 221 -5.46 -21.78 -21.76
CA LYS A 221 -6.13 -22.73 -22.65
C LYS A 221 -5.66 -22.62 -24.10
N GLU A 222 -5.55 -21.40 -24.63
CA GLU A 222 -5.12 -21.14 -26.01
C GLU A 222 -3.67 -21.56 -26.26
N GLN A 223 -2.81 -21.38 -25.26
CA GLN A 223 -1.39 -21.75 -25.30
C GLN A 223 -1.13 -23.20 -24.86
N GLY A 224 -2.15 -23.92 -24.39
CA GLY A 224 -1.99 -25.28 -23.87
C GLY A 224 -1.15 -25.37 -22.59
N LYS A 225 -1.06 -24.28 -21.83
CA LYS A 225 -0.32 -24.20 -20.56
C LYS A 225 -1.19 -24.66 -19.39
N PRO A 226 -0.65 -25.37 -18.39
CA PRO A 226 -1.35 -25.58 -17.13
C PRO A 226 -1.71 -24.23 -16.50
N LEU A 227 -2.96 -24.05 -16.08
CA LEU A 227 -3.44 -22.77 -15.53
C LEU A 227 -2.59 -22.28 -14.35
N VAL A 228 -2.20 -23.19 -13.45
CA VAL A 228 -1.32 -22.87 -12.31
C VAL A 228 0.05 -22.35 -12.76
N ALA A 229 0.62 -22.90 -13.84
CA ALA A 229 1.90 -22.46 -14.37
C ALA A 229 1.77 -21.07 -15.01
N HIS A 230 0.64 -20.79 -15.67
CA HIS A 230 0.38 -19.45 -16.24
C HIS A 230 0.19 -18.39 -15.15
N TYR A 231 -0.48 -18.73 -14.03
CA TYR A 231 -0.55 -17.85 -12.87
C TYR A 231 0.82 -17.62 -12.24
N ALA A 232 1.62 -18.67 -12.03
CA ALA A 232 2.96 -18.54 -11.49
C ALA A 232 3.83 -17.63 -12.36
N HIS A 233 3.78 -17.82 -13.69
CA HIS A 233 4.48 -16.96 -14.65
C HIS A 233 4.07 -15.49 -14.49
N LEU A 234 2.78 -15.19 -14.54
CA LEU A 234 2.32 -13.79 -14.48
C LEU A 234 2.58 -13.12 -13.12
N ILE A 235 2.61 -13.88 -12.03
CA ILE A 235 2.94 -13.37 -10.69
C ILE A 235 4.44 -13.07 -10.59
N VAL A 236 5.31 -13.99 -11.04
CA VAL A 236 6.76 -13.75 -11.11
C VAL A 236 7.05 -12.53 -11.99
N HIS A 237 6.44 -12.49 -13.18
CA HIS A 237 6.52 -11.35 -14.09
C HIS A 237 6.09 -10.04 -13.43
N GLY A 238 4.96 -10.04 -12.73
CA GLY A 238 4.46 -8.87 -12.02
C GLY A 238 5.40 -8.41 -10.90
N ALA A 239 6.02 -9.33 -10.18
CA ALA A 239 6.98 -9.04 -9.11
C ALA A 239 8.31 -8.47 -9.65
N LEU A 240 8.77 -8.92 -10.83
CA LEU A 240 9.92 -8.34 -11.51
C LEU A 240 9.60 -6.91 -11.98
N HIS A 241 8.43 -6.68 -12.59
CA HIS A 241 7.97 -5.32 -12.94
C HIS A 241 7.87 -4.39 -11.73
N ALA A 242 7.47 -4.91 -10.57
CA ALA A 242 7.40 -4.11 -9.34
C ALA A 242 8.77 -3.56 -8.91
N GLN A 243 9.84 -4.26 -9.29
CA GLN A 243 11.24 -3.95 -8.96
C GLN A 243 11.97 -3.22 -10.11
N GLY A 244 11.25 -2.75 -11.12
CA GLY A 244 11.80 -1.94 -12.20
C GLY A 244 12.36 -2.72 -13.39
N TYR A 245 12.25 -4.05 -13.42
CA TYR A 245 12.53 -4.81 -14.64
C TYR A 245 11.45 -4.53 -15.68
N ASP A 246 11.85 -4.28 -16.93
CA ASP A 246 10.94 -4.07 -18.05
C ASP A 246 11.35 -4.96 -19.24
N HIS A 247 10.48 -5.03 -20.24
CA HIS A 247 10.68 -5.79 -21.46
C HIS A 247 10.25 -4.99 -22.71
N GLU A 248 10.28 -3.65 -22.63
CA GLU A 248 9.95 -2.78 -23.78
C GLU A 248 11.00 -2.88 -24.89
N ASP A 249 12.28 -3.03 -24.54
CA ASP A 249 13.35 -3.23 -25.51
C ASP A 249 13.95 -4.66 -25.48
N PRO A 250 14.60 -5.10 -26.58
CA PRO A 250 15.04 -6.49 -26.71
C PRO A 250 16.14 -6.92 -25.74
N ALA A 251 16.96 -6.00 -25.22
CA ALA A 251 18.01 -6.33 -24.28
C ALA A 251 17.41 -6.60 -22.90
N ASP A 252 16.57 -5.67 -22.43
CA ASP A 252 15.87 -5.77 -21.15
C ASP A 252 14.90 -6.95 -21.14
N ALA A 253 14.18 -7.16 -22.24
CA ALA A 253 13.32 -8.34 -22.41
C ALA A 253 14.12 -9.64 -22.29
N LYS A 254 15.30 -9.74 -22.88
CA LYS A 254 16.11 -10.96 -22.80
C LYS A 254 16.59 -11.23 -21.39
N GLU A 255 16.94 -10.19 -20.64
CA GLU A 255 17.36 -10.29 -19.24
C GLU A 255 16.19 -10.75 -18.37
N MET A 256 15.06 -10.05 -18.42
CA MET A 256 13.85 -10.38 -17.65
C MET A 256 13.32 -11.78 -17.99
N GLU A 257 13.23 -12.14 -19.27
CA GLU A 257 12.78 -13.47 -19.72
C GLU A 257 13.73 -14.59 -19.23
N GLY A 258 15.03 -14.30 -19.12
CA GLY A 258 16.02 -15.22 -18.55
C GLY A 258 15.76 -15.50 -17.07
N ILE A 259 15.56 -14.44 -16.28
CA ILE A 259 15.25 -14.53 -14.85
C ILE A 259 13.94 -15.29 -14.63
N GLU A 260 12.90 -14.97 -15.40
CA GLU A 260 11.61 -15.67 -15.33
C GLU A 260 11.74 -17.16 -15.64
N THR A 261 12.54 -17.51 -16.65
CA THR A 261 12.75 -18.92 -17.05
C THR A 261 13.48 -19.71 -15.97
N GLU A 262 14.50 -19.11 -15.34
CA GLU A 262 15.25 -19.72 -14.24
C GLU A 262 14.35 -19.96 -13.03
N ILE A 263 13.65 -18.93 -12.57
CA ILE A 263 12.75 -19.00 -11.42
C ILE A 263 11.64 -20.04 -11.64
N LEU A 264 10.99 -20.01 -12.81
CA LEU A 264 9.92 -20.97 -13.10
C LEU A 264 10.45 -22.40 -13.19
N GLY A 265 11.66 -22.58 -13.73
CA GLY A 265 12.34 -23.88 -13.75
C GLY A 265 12.58 -24.43 -12.34
N ASP A 266 13.07 -23.60 -11.43
CA ASP A 266 13.32 -23.96 -10.02
C ASP A 266 12.02 -24.27 -9.25
N LEU A 267 10.94 -23.58 -9.59
CA LEU A 267 9.59 -23.86 -9.08
C LEU A 267 8.95 -25.12 -9.71
N GLY A 268 9.62 -25.75 -10.67
CA GLY A 268 9.17 -26.98 -11.34
C GLY A 268 8.16 -26.76 -12.47
N PHE A 269 8.04 -25.54 -12.97
CA PHE A 269 7.25 -25.20 -14.15
C PHE A 269 8.09 -25.29 -15.43
N ALA A 270 7.40 -25.43 -16.56
CA ALA A 270 8.06 -25.39 -17.86
C ALA A 270 8.38 -23.94 -18.26
N ASP A 271 9.42 -23.78 -19.07
CA ASP A 271 9.80 -22.50 -19.68
C ASP A 271 8.58 -21.87 -20.41
N PRO A 272 8.14 -20.67 -19.99
CA PRO A 272 6.96 -20.02 -20.56
C PRO A 272 7.17 -19.50 -22.00
N TYR A 273 8.42 -19.43 -22.47
CA TYR A 273 8.86 -18.93 -23.78
C TYR A 273 9.26 -20.02 -24.77
N ALA A 274 9.33 -21.29 -24.34
CA ALA A 274 9.77 -22.42 -25.16
C ALA A 274 8.98 -22.65 -26.47
N SER A 275 7.81 -22.04 -26.61
CA SER A 275 6.95 -22.13 -27.81
C SER A 275 7.04 -20.92 -28.75
N ARG A 276 7.95 -19.95 -28.51
CA ARG A 276 8.19 -18.81 -29.41
C ARG A 276 8.91 -19.20 -30.70
#